data_AF-A0A0G0MMJ6-F1
#
_entry.id   AF-A0A0G0MMJ6-F1
#
_cell.length_a   1.000
_cell.length_b   1.000
_cell.length_c   1.000
_cell.angle_alpha   90.00
_cell.angle_beta   90.00
_cell.angle_gamma   90.00
#
_symmetry.space_group_name_H-M   'P 1'
#
loop_
_entity.id
_entity.type
_entity.pdbx_description
1 polymer ?
#
loop_
_entity_poly.entity_id
_entity_poly.type
_entity_poly.pdbx_seq_one_letter_code
_entity_poly.pdbx_strand_id
1 'polypeptide(L)'
;MKTWADLEKERFDAIKKRDWCSAKMIALEQAVFLEKEKKSSFILRKEAAKYEIYENKEACESLNHKLRILACPDSCGACKNQEGYSYSIEEALEKMPIPRKKCDHKIGFCRCCWIIDL
;
A
#
# COMPACT_ATOMS: atom_id res chain seq x y z
N MET A 1 9.30 -8.98 -20.84
CA MET A 1 9.41 -8.23 -19.57
C MET A 1 8.76 -6.89 -19.82
N LYS A 2 7.80 -6.44 -18.99
CA LYS A 2 7.13 -5.15 -19.19
C LYS A 2 8.12 -4.00 -19.06
N THR A 3 7.96 -2.95 -19.85
CA THR A 3 8.71 -1.70 -19.71
C THR A 3 8.10 -0.82 -18.63
N TRP A 4 8.82 0.21 -18.18
CA TRP A 4 8.26 1.22 -17.27
C TRP A 4 7.01 1.88 -17.85
N ALA A 5 7.03 2.20 -19.14
CA ALA A 5 5.91 2.84 -19.84
C ALA A 5 4.68 1.92 -19.89
N ASP A 6 4.87 0.61 -20.08
CA ASP A 6 3.77 -0.36 -20.02
C ASP A 6 3.13 -0.36 -18.62
N LEU A 7 3.95 -0.43 -17.57
CA LEU A 7 3.47 -0.42 -16.18
C LEU A 7 2.75 0.88 -15.82
N GLU A 8 3.26 2.02 -16.27
CA GLU A 8 2.63 3.33 -16.02
C GLU A 8 1.26 3.43 -16.68
N LYS A 9 1.16 3.01 -17.95
CA LYS A 9 -0.11 2.97 -18.68
C LYS A 9 -1.11 2.04 -18.01
N GLU A 10 -0.72 0.80 -17.72
CA GLU A 10 -1.60 -0.19 -17.09
C GLU A 10 -2.08 0.28 -15.72
N ARG A 11 -1.21 0.89 -14.91
CA ARG A 11 -1.59 1.43 -13.61
C ARG A 11 -2.61 2.57 -13.76
N PHE A 12 -2.40 3.47 -14.72
CA PHE A 12 -3.33 4.57 -14.98
C PHE A 12 -4.71 4.04 -15.40
N ASP A 13 -4.74 3.04 -16.29
CA ASP A 13 -5.98 2.39 -16.72
C ASP A 13 -6.69 1.70 -15.55
N ALA A 14 -5.96 1.03 -14.66
CA ALA A 14 -6.50 0.41 -13.45
C ALA A 14 -7.11 1.45 -12.51
N ILE A 15 -6.40 2.56 -12.23
CA ILE A 15 -6.89 3.68 -11.40
C ILE A 15 -8.18 4.26 -12.00
N LYS A 16 -8.20 4.50 -13.32
CA LYS A 16 -9.39 5.05 -14.00
C LYS A 16 -10.61 4.15 -13.88
N LYS A 17 -10.40 2.83 -13.86
CA LYS A 17 -11.44 1.81 -13.68
C LYS A 17 -11.78 1.54 -12.21
N ARG A 18 -11.08 2.19 -11.25
CA ARG A 18 -11.15 1.89 -9.82
C ARG A 18 -10.80 0.43 -9.50
N ASP A 19 -9.96 -0.19 -10.33
CA ASP A 19 -9.38 -1.50 -10.05
C ASP A 19 -8.16 -1.33 -9.14
N TRP A 20 -8.44 -1.14 -7.85
CA TRP A 20 -7.43 -0.82 -6.84
C TRP A 20 -6.45 -1.96 -6.58
N CYS A 21 -6.92 -3.21 -6.67
CA CYS A 21 -6.08 -4.38 -6.52
C CYS A 21 -5.02 -4.42 -7.63
N SER A 22 -5.44 -4.25 -8.90
CA SER A 22 -4.48 -4.15 -10.01
C SER A 22 -3.56 -2.94 -9.86
N ALA A 23 -4.09 -1.76 -9.51
CA ALA A 23 -3.28 -0.56 -9.30
C ALA A 23 -2.21 -0.74 -8.21
N LYS A 24 -2.55 -1.42 -7.11
CA LYS A 24 -1.64 -1.81 -6.02
C LYS A 24 -0.54 -2.73 -6.54
N MET A 25 -0.89 -3.81 -7.23
CA MET A 25 0.08 -4.79 -7.71
C MET A 25 1.05 -4.17 -8.71
N ILE A 26 0.55 -3.34 -9.63
CA ILE A 26 1.39 -2.66 -10.62
C ILE A 26 2.31 -1.62 -9.95
N ALA A 27 1.82 -0.88 -8.95
CA ALA A 27 2.66 0.05 -8.19
C ALA A 27 3.79 -0.67 -7.43
N LEU A 28 3.54 -1.87 -6.89
CA LEU A 28 4.58 -2.69 -6.28
C LEU A 28 5.58 -3.24 -7.33
N GLU A 29 5.12 -3.59 -8.53
CA GLU A 29 6.00 -3.99 -9.63
C GLU A 29 6.91 -2.82 -10.07
N GLN A 30 6.36 -1.61 -10.20
CA GLN A 30 7.14 -0.39 -10.44
C GLN A 30 8.13 -0.11 -9.30
N ALA A 31 7.74 -0.37 -8.05
CA ALA A 31 8.64 -0.22 -6.91
C ALA A 31 9.86 -1.14 -7.04
N VAL A 32 9.64 -2.41 -7.41
CA VAL A 32 10.71 -3.38 -7.68
C VAL A 32 11.59 -2.92 -8.85
N PHE A 33 11.00 -2.34 -9.90
CA PHE A 33 11.75 -1.77 -11.03
C PHE A 33 12.73 -0.68 -10.55
N LEU A 34 12.27 0.29 -9.75
CA LEU A 34 13.12 1.36 -9.23
C LEU A 34 14.22 0.84 -8.29
N GLU A 35 13.93 -0.12 -7.42
CA GLU A 35 14.93 -0.70 -6.51
C GLU A 35 16.06 -1.40 -7.29
N LYS A 36 15.74 -2.09 -8.39
CA LYS A 36 16.76 -2.69 -9.30
C LYS A 36 17.69 -1.63 -9.90
N GLU A 37 17.18 -0.44 -10.15
CA GLU A 37 17.95 0.72 -10.62
C GLU A 37 18.61 1.52 -9.48
N LYS A 38 18.53 1.05 -8.23
CA LYS A 38 18.99 1.76 -7.02
C LYS A 38 18.33 3.14 -6.83
N LYS A 39 17.10 3.30 -7.34
CA LYS A 39 16.27 4.49 -7.17
C LYS A 39 15.26 4.28 -6.05
N SER A 40 14.85 5.37 -5.41
CA SER A 40 13.88 5.32 -4.32
C SER A 40 12.49 4.88 -4.81
N SER A 41 11.98 3.76 -4.30
CA SER A 41 10.62 3.27 -4.56
C SER A 41 9.55 3.80 -3.60
N PHE A 42 9.93 4.65 -2.64
CA PHE A 42 9.06 4.98 -1.50
C PHE A 42 7.69 5.55 -1.89
N ILE A 43 7.64 6.42 -2.90
CA ILE A 43 6.38 7.02 -3.37
C ILE A 43 5.42 5.94 -3.89
N LEU A 44 5.92 5.04 -4.73
CA LEU A 44 5.12 3.93 -5.29
C LEU A 44 4.62 2.98 -4.20
N ARG A 45 5.45 2.70 -3.19
CA ARG A 45 5.02 1.89 -2.04
C ARG A 45 3.93 2.59 -1.22
N LYS A 46 3.98 3.92 -1.10
CA LYS A 46 2.90 4.70 -0.48
C LYS A 46 1.63 4.68 -1.32
N GLU A 47 1.75 4.80 -2.63
CA GLU A 47 0.61 4.69 -3.55
C GLU A 47 -0.05 3.31 -3.48
N ALA A 48 0.75 2.23 -3.43
CA ALA A 48 0.24 0.86 -3.26
C ALA A 48 -0.59 0.71 -1.97
N ALA A 49 -0.09 1.23 -0.83
CA ALA A 49 -0.84 1.22 0.42
C ALA A 49 -2.12 2.09 0.36
N LYS A 50 -2.07 3.20 -0.37
CA LYS A 50 -3.24 4.06 -0.60
C LYS A 50 -4.32 3.35 -1.42
N TYR A 51 -3.95 2.58 -2.44
CA TYR A 51 -4.91 1.78 -3.21
C TYR A 51 -5.56 0.69 -2.35
N GLU A 52 -4.83 0.06 -1.45
CA GLU A 52 -5.40 -0.88 -0.47
C GLU A 52 -6.43 -0.21 0.44
N ILE A 53 -6.19 1.03 0.89
CA ILE A 53 -7.18 1.78 1.67
C ILE A 53 -8.42 2.09 0.82
N TYR A 54 -8.27 2.45 -0.46
CA TYR A 54 -9.40 2.68 -1.35
C TYR A 54 -10.21 1.41 -1.63
N GLU A 55 -9.54 0.28 -1.81
CA GLU A 55 -10.19 -1.03 -1.93
C GLU A 55 -11.05 -1.33 -0.71
N ASN A 56 -10.49 -1.18 0.50
CA ASN A 56 -11.24 -1.39 1.73
C ASN A 56 -12.38 -0.37 1.90
N LYS A 57 -12.17 0.90 1.51
CA LYS A 57 -13.22 1.93 1.54
C LYS A 57 -14.42 1.52 0.69
N GLU A 58 -14.19 1.06 -0.53
CA GLU A 58 -15.27 0.69 -1.46
C GLU A 58 -15.95 -0.61 -1.06
N ALA A 59 -15.20 -1.58 -0.53
CA ALA A 59 -15.77 -2.83 -0.02
C ALA A 59 -16.72 -2.63 1.18
N CYS A 60 -16.59 -1.50 1.88
CA CYS A 60 -17.25 -1.23 3.16
C CYS A 60 -17.93 0.14 3.24
N GLU A 61 -18.22 0.77 2.10
CA GLU A 61 -18.71 2.15 2.02
C GLU A 61 -19.98 2.39 2.86
N SER A 62 -20.81 1.36 3.03
CA SER A 62 -22.05 1.42 3.80
C SER A 62 -21.92 1.22 5.31
N LEU A 63 -20.74 0.91 5.85
CA LEU A 63 -20.61 0.34 7.19
C LEU A 63 -19.77 1.16 8.20
N ASN A 64 -19.33 2.37 7.86
CA ASN A 64 -18.51 3.23 8.74
C ASN A 64 -17.38 2.47 9.48
N HIS A 65 -16.76 1.51 8.79
CA HIS A 65 -15.74 0.66 9.39
C HIS A 65 -14.43 1.42 9.58
N LYS A 66 -13.65 0.92 10.53
CA LYS A 66 -12.26 1.34 10.74
C LYS A 66 -11.33 0.37 10.02
N LEU A 67 -10.11 0.83 9.79
CA LEU A 67 -9.01 -0.01 9.33
C LEU A 67 -8.02 -0.21 10.47
N ARG A 68 -7.40 -1.38 10.51
CA ARG A 68 -6.22 -1.62 11.33
C ARG A 68 -5.08 -2.12 10.47
N ILE A 69 -3.87 -1.98 11.00
CA ILE A 69 -2.67 -2.51 10.36
C ILE A 69 -2.46 -3.94 10.84
N LEU A 70 -2.33 -4.86 9.89
CA LEU A 70 -1.83 -6.20 10.13
C LEU A 70 -0.33 -6.23 9.84
N ALA A 71 0.47 -6.34 10.90
CA ALA A 71 1.90 -6.55 10.77
C ALA A 71 2.19 -8.02 10.42
N CYS A 72 3.19 -8.25 9.57
CA CYS A 72 3.77 -9.58 9.39
C CYS A 72 4.71 -9.93 10.57
N PRO A 73 4.99 -11.22 10.81
CA PRO A 73 5.91 -11.64 11.87
C PRO A 73 7.29 -10.96 11.83
N ASP A 74 7.79 -10.69 10.63
CA ASP A 74 9.08 -10.03 10.37
C ASP A 74 8.94 -8.55 9.99
N SER A 75 7.79 -7.93 10.29
CA SER A 75 7.61 -6.50 10.13
C SER A 75 8.59 -5.69 10.96
N CYS A 76 8.92 -4.50 10.45
CA CYS A 76 9.76 -3.55 11.16
C CYS A 76 9.11 -3.10 12.48
N GLY A 77 9.93 -2.71 13.46
CA GLY A 77 9.42 -2.27 14.77
C GLY A 77 8.42 -1.11 14.68
N ALA A 78 8.56 -0.28 13.65
CA ALA A 78 7.60 0.77 13.33
C ALA A 78 6.19 0.25 13.05
N CYS A 79 6.06 -0.76 12.17
CA CYS A 79 4.75 -1.28 11.80
C CYS A 79 4.16 -2.12 12.94
N LYS A 80 5.01 -2.86 13.68
CA LYS A 80 4.60 -3.57 14.89
C LYS A 80 4.03 -2.64 15.95
N ASN A 81 4.61 -1.45 16.12
CA ASN A 81 4.07 -0.43 17.01
C ASN A 81 2.75 0.20 16.52
N GLN A 82 2.26 -0.14 15.33
CA GLN A 82 0.93 0.25 14.87
C GLN A 82 -0.07 -0.91 14.98
N GLU A 83 0.37 -2.09 15.37
CA GLU A 83 -0.50 -3.23 15.61
C GLU A 83 -1.42 -2.94 16.81
N GLY A 84 -2.73 -3.19 16.65
CA GLY A 84 -3.75 -2.91 17.65
C GLY A 84 -4.36 -1.49 17.59
N TYR A 85 -3.86 -0.61 16.72
CA TYR A 85 -4.50 0.69 16.46
C TYR A 85 -5.55 0.58 15.35
N SER A 86 -6.70 1.22 15.56
CA SER A 86 -7.77 1.37 14.58
C SER A 86 -7.86 2.81 14.11
N TYR A 87 -8.00 2.99 12.80
CA TYR A 87 -8.03 4.29 12.11
C TYR A 87 -9.34 4.41 11.36
N SER A 88 -9.95 5.60 11.32
CA SER A 88 -10.95 5.85 10.27
C SER A 88 -10.30 5.78 8.89
N ILE A 89 -11.11 5.65 7.84
CA ILE A 89 -10.61 5.69 6.45
C ILE A 89 -9.87 7.00 6.17
N GLU A 90 -10.42 8.13 6.62
CA GLU A 90 -9.84 9.46 6.48
C GLU A 90 -8.50 9.56 7.20
N GLU A 91 -8.45 9.07 8.45
CA GLU A 91 -7.20 9.04 9.22
C GLU A 91 -6.14 8.16 8.56
N ALA A 92 -6.53 7.01 8.01
CA ALA A 92 -5.62 6.11 7.31
C ALA A 92 -5.04 6.78 6.04
N LEU A 93 -5.86 7.49 5.27
CA LEU A 93 -5.45 8.25 4.08
C LEU A 93 -4.59 9.47 4.40
N GLU A 94 -4.86 10.15 5.51
CA GLU A 94 -4.10 11.32 5.96
C GLU A 94 -2.74 10.91 6.53
N LYS A 95 -2.75 10.02 7.54
CA LYS A 95 -1.56 9.66 8.30
C LYS A 95 -0.64 8.74 7.48
N MET A 96 -1.21 7.82 6.71
CA MET A 96 -0.50 6.75 5.99
C MET A 96 0.75 6.25 6.74
N PRO A 97 0.60 5.73 7.97
CA PRO A 97 1.72 5.30 8.82
C PRO A 97 2.55 4.17 8.20
N ILE A 98 1.97 3.38 7.29
CA ILE A 98 2.66 2.38 6.48
C ILE A 98 2.51 2.69 4.98
N PRO A 99 3.54 2.41 4.17
CA PRO A 99 4.90 2.03 4.56
C PRO A 99 5.67 3.22 5.17
N ARG A 100 6.62 2.94 6.06
CA ARG A 100 7.62 3.94 6.49
C ARG A 100 8.71 4.10 5.42
N LYS A 101 9.26 5.31 5.30
CA LYS A 101 10.33 5.64 4.32
C LYS A 101 11.54 4.71 4.46
N LYS A 102 11.96 4.45 5.70
CA LYS A 102 13.04 3.53 6.07
C LYS A 102 12.49 2.19 6.56
N CYS A 103 11.51 1.62 5.86
CA CYS A 103 11.10 0.24 6.12
C CYS A 103 12.32 -0.66 5.87
N ASP A 104 12.71 -1.43 6.87
CA ASP A 104 13.89 -2.31 6.88
C ASP A 104 13.53 -3.78 6.55
N HIS A 105 12.34 -3.99 5.96
CA HIS A 105 11.90 -5.31 5.55
C HIS A 105 12.85 -5.90 4.50
N LYS A 106 13.25 -7.16 4.68
CA LYS A 106 14.33 -7.81 3.93
C LYS A 106 14.05 -7.98 2.44
N ILE A 107 12.79 -7.85 2.00
CA ILE A 107 12.40 -8.01 0.59
C ILE A 107 12.36 -6.69 -0.20
N GLY A 108 12.77 -5.57 0.41
CA GLY A 108 12.85 -4.25 -0.26
C GLY A 108 11.57 -3.42 -0.21
N PHE A 109 10.46 -3.97 0.28
CA PHE A 109 9.20 -3.25 0.49
C PHE A 109 8.43 -3.75 1.71
N CYS A 110 7.49 -2.92 2.19
CA CYS A 110 6.68 -3.25 3.36
C CYS A 110 5.67 -4.34 3.02
N ARG A 111 5.55 -5.36 3.88
CA ARG A 111 4.52 -6.41 3.77
C ARG A 111 3.30 -6.21 4.66
N CYS A 112 3.31 -5.20 5.53
CA CYS A 112 2.14 -4.91 6.34
C CYS A 112 1.00 -4.42 5.47
N CYS A 113 -0.22 -4.77 5.85
CA CYS A 113 -1.44 -4.47 5.10
C CYS A 113 -2.44 -3.75 5.97
N TRP A 114 -3.26 -2.92 5.33
CA TRP A 114 -4.51 -2.44 5.88
C TRP A 114 -5.59 -3.50 5.73
N ILE A 115 -6.29 -3.77 6.82
CA ILE A 115 -7.44 -4.67 6.84
C ILE A 115 -8.60 -3.99 7.53
N ILE A 116 -9.81 -4.42 7.18
CA ILE A 116 -11.04 -4.00 7.87
C ILE A 116 -10.96 -4.48 9.33
N ASP A 117 -11.29 -3.56 10.24
CA ASP A 117 -11.46 -3.83 11.66
C ASP A 117 -12.95 -4.02 11.93
N LEU A 118 -13.34 -5.27 12.23
CA LEU A 118 -14.73 -5.72 12.43
C LEU A 118 -15.14 -5.65 13.90
#